data_AF-A0A4R3MPE4-F1
#
_entry.id   AF-A0A4R3MPE4-F1
#
_cell.length_a   1.000
_cell.length_b   1.000
_cell.length_c   1.000
_cell.angle_alpha   90.00
_cell.angle_beta   90.00
_cell.angle_gamma   90.00
#
_symmetry.space_group_name_H-M   'P 1'
#
loop_
_entity.id
_entity.type
_entity.pdbx_description
1 polymer ?
#
loop_
_entity_poly.entity_id
_entity_poly.type
_entity_poly.pdbx_seq_one_letter_code
_entity_poly.pdbx_strand_id
1 'polypeptide(L)' 'MNFTVHNWGLNVNYIDVLGVSTSSILLVGDTNCVKLSSQFDTPPESYIVGAAISDETLQDRSEKQT' A
#
# COMPACT_ATOMS: atom_id res chain seq x y z
N MET A 1 -3.06 -31.58 13.02
CA MET A 1 -4.50 -31.20 12.92
C MET A 1 -4.90 -31.44 11.48
N ASN A 2 -5.90 -32.29 11.22
CA ASN A 2 -6.29 -32.67 9.84
C ASN A 2 -7.46 -31.78 9.41
N PHE A 3 -7.21 -30.81 8.53
CA PHE A 3 -8.22 -29.85 8.06
C PHE A 3 -8.75 -30.33 6.70
N THR A 4 -10.01 -30.74 6.66
CA THR A 4 -10.65 -31.19 5.42
C THR A 4 -11.54 -30.07 4.92
N VAL A 5 -11.19 -29.49 3.77
CA VAL A 5 -11.95 -28.42 3.12
C VAL A 5 -12.90 -29.04 2.12
N HIS A 6 -14.19 -28.80 2.30
CA HIS A 6 -15.22 -29.13 1.32
C HIS A 6 -15.70 -27.83 0.67
N ASN A 7 -15.30 -27.56 -0.56
CA ASN A 7 -15.80 -26.43 -1.33
C ASN A 7 -17.11 -26.83 -2.03
N TRP A 8 -18.24 -26.50 -1.42
CA TRP A 8 -19.60 -26.87 -1.86
C TRP A 8 -20.12 -26.01 -3.03
N GLY A 9 -19.32 -25.82 -4.09
CA GLY A 9 -19.78 -25.12 -5.29
C GLY A 9 -19.63 -23.60 -5.22
N LEU A 10 -18.46 -23.13 -4.81
CA LEU A 10 -18.11 -21.72 -4.94
C LEU A 10 -17.97 -21.39 -6.44
N ASN A 11 -19.06 -20.92 -7.05
CA ASN A 11 -19.13 -20.57 -8.47
C ASN A 11 -18.98 -19.05 -8.62
N VAL A 12 -17.81 -18.63 -9.08
CA VAL A 12 -17.53 -17.23 -9.39
C VAL A 12 -17.71 -17.06 -10.89
N ASN A 13 -18.83 -16.47 -11.31
CA ASN A 13 -19.13 -16.31 -12.72
C ASN A 13 -18.28 -15.20 -13.37
N TYR A 14 -18.24 -14.02 -12.77
CA TYR A 14 -17.43 -12.92 -13.29
C TYR A 14 -17.00 -11.97 -12.17
N ILE A 15 -15.73 -11.58 -12.18
CA ILE A 15 -15.18 -10.53 -11.33
C ILE A 15 -14.48 -9.53 -12.24
N ASP A 16 -14.88 -8.27 -12.15
CA ASP A 16 -14.21 -7.16 -12.83
C ASP A 16 -13.48 -6.30 -11.81
N VAL A 17 -12.15 -6.14 -11.97
CA VAL A 17 -11.32 -5.34 -11.07
C VAL A 17 -10.67 -4.24 -11.87
N LEU A 18 -11.18 -3.01 -11.71
CA LEU A 18 -10.70 -1.82 -12.40
C LEU A 18 -9.36 -1.30 -11.84
N GLY A 19 -8.99 -1.70 -10.62
CA GLY A 19 -7.72 -1.37 -9.99
C GLY A 19 -7.65 -1.88 -8.55
N VAL A 20 -6.43 -2.06 -8.06
CA VAL A 20 -6.15 -2.37 -6.64
C VAL A 20 -5.12 -1.36 -6.11
N SER A 21 -5.21 -0.99 -4.84
CA SER A 21 -4.22 -0.10 -4.21
C SER A 21 -2.96 -0.87 -3.80
N THR A 22 -1.95 -0.15 -3.33
CA THR A 22 -0.84 -0.74 -2.59
C THR A 22 -1.38 -1.50 -1.36
N SER A 23 -0.78 -2.65 -1.05
CA SER A 23 -1.15 -3.52 0.08
C SER A 23 -2.60 -4.03 0.07
N SER A 24 -3.17 -4.30 -1.12
CA SER A 24 -4.51 -4.87 -1.27
C SER A 24 -4.50 -6.38 -1.51
N ILE A 25 -5.56 -7.07 -1.06
CA ILE A 25 -5.80 -8.48 -1.38
C ILE A 25 -7.26 -8.68 -1.79
N LEU A 26 -7.48 -9.35 -2.93
CA LEU A 26 -8.79 -9.86 -3.32
C LEU A 26 -8.76 -11.37 -3.13
N LEU A 27 -9.59 -11.88 -2.21
CA LEU A 27 -9.65 -13.29 -1.88
C LEU A 27 -11.06 -13.82 -2.13
N VAL A 28 -11.13 -15.00 -2.75
CA VAL A 28 -12.37 -15.71 -3.01
C VAL A 28 -12.27 -17.13 -2.46
N GLY A 29 -13.23 -17.49 -1.60
CA GLY A 29 -13.14 -18.69 -0.77
C GLY A 29 -12.43 -18.42 0.55
N ASP A 30 -12.10 -19.50 1.25
CA ASP A 30 -11.76 -19.43 2.67
C ASP A 30 -10.25 -19.28 2.88
N THR A 31 -9.85 -18.48 3.86
CA THR A 31 -8.47 -18.45 4.36
C THR A 31 -8.44 -18.59 5.87
N ASN A 32 -7.47 -19.32 6.40
CA ASN A 32 -7.31 -19.52 7.84
C ASN A 32 -6.64 -18.30 8.49
N CYS A 33 -5.71 -17.66 7.79
CA CYS A 33 -4.99 -16.50 8.32
C CYS A 33 -4.49 -15.62 7.17
N VAL A 34 -4.74 -14.31 7.27
CA VAL A 34 -4.10 -13.28 6.44
C VAL A 34 -3.16 -12.49 7.33
N LYS A 35 -1.86 -12.50 7.01
CA LYS A 35 -0.86 -11.68 7.71
C LYS A 35 -0.29 -10.67 6.74
N LEU A 36 -0.55 -9.39 7.02
CA LEU A 36 0.13 -8.29 6.36
C LEU A 36 1.39 -7.97 7.17
N SER A 37 2.55 -8.06 6.53
CA SER A 37 3.81 -7.60 7.10
C SER A 37 4.28 -6.38 6.33
N SER A 38 4.22 -5.21 6.94
CA SER A 38 4.99 -4.06 6.52
C SER A 38 6.21 -3.95 7.42
N GLN A 39 7.39 -4.10 6.83
CA GLN A 39 8.66 -3.79 7.49
C GLN A 39 9.18 -2.54 6.78
N PHE A 40 9.29 -1.46 7.54
CA PHE A 40 9.99 -0.28 7.08
C PHE A 40 11.47 -0.50 7.40
N ASP A 41 12.30 -0.53 6.36
CA ASP A 41 13.75 -0.72 6.48
C ASP A 41 14.48 0.61 6.78
N THR A 42 13.75 1.73 6.84
CA THR A 42 14.35 2.99 7.26
C THR A 42 14.27 3.13 8.78
N PRO A 43 15.41 3.45 9.43
CA PRO A 43 15.41 3.78 10.85
C PRO A 43 14.49 4.99 11.10
N PRO A 44 13.86 5.10 12.29
CA PRO A 44 12.85 6.12 12.59
C PRO A 44 13.34 7.56 12.37
N GLU A 45 14.65 7.79 12.45
CA GLU A 45 15.30 9.07 12.20
C GLU A 45 15.28 9.49 10.71
N SER A 46 15.03 8.57 9.78
CA SER A 46 14.95 8.82 8.33
C SER A 46 13.51 9.01 7.82
N TYR A 47 12.51 8.96 8.71
CA TYR A 47 11.11 9.22 8.36
C TYR A 47 10.85 10.74 8.32
N ILE A 48 11.08 11.36 7.16
CA ILE A 48 10.81 12.79 6.96
C ILE A 48 9.31 12.99 6.70
N VAL A 49 8.57 13.36 7.74
CA VAL A 49 7.23 13.95 7.60
C VAL A 49 7.42 15.41 7.18
N GLY A 50 7.05 15.77 5.94
CA GLY A 50 6.91 17.19 5.60
C GLY A 50 7.41 17.66 4.23
N ALA A 51 7.49 16.82 3.19
CA ALA A 51 7.65 17.32 1.82
C ALA A 51 6.30 17.69 1.20
N ALA A 52 5.54 18.57 1.88
CA ALA A 52 4.60 19.45 1.20
C ALA A 52 5.19 20.86 1.30
N ILE A 53 6.34 21.07 0.67
CA ILE A 53 6.81 22.43 0.43
C ILE A 53 5.97 22.96 -0.74
N SER A 54 5.06 23.88 -0.44
CA SER A 54 4.41 24.70 -1.45
C SER A 54 5.49 25.49 -2.20
N ASP A 55 5.35 25.49 -3.52
CA ASP A 55 6.26 25.99 -4.55
C ASP A 55 6.43 27.53 -4.53
N GLU A 56 6.95 28.10 -3.43
CA GLU A 56 7.19 29.56 -3.32
C GLU A 56 8.62 29.94 -2.89
N THR A 57 9.51 29.00 -2.57
CA THR A 57 10.83 29.35 -1.99
C THR A 57 12.02 29.34 -2.95
N LEU A 58 11.83 29.13 -4.26
CA LEU A 58 12.94 29.12 -5.24
C LEU A 58 13.10 30.38 -6.11
N GLN A 59 12.28 31.42 -5.94
CA GLN A 59 12.44 32.68 -6.68
C GLN A 59 13.33 33.73 -6.01
N ASP A 60 13.64 33.61 -4.71
CA ASP A 60 14.26 34.71 -3.95
C ASP A 60 15.81 34.65 -3.83
N ARG A 61 16.48 33.74 -4.55
CA ARG A 61 17.95 33.56 -4.47
C ARG A 61 18.75 34.05 -5.68
N SER A 62 18.14 34.67 -6.69
CA SER A 62 18.88 35.21 -7.85
C SER A 62 19.15 36.72 -7.84
N GLU A 63 18.79 37.46 -6.77
CA GLU A 63 18.95 38.94 -6.75
C GLU A 63 19.97 39.50 -5.76
N LYS A 64 20.69 38.68 -4.99
CA LYS A 64 21.69 39.20 -4.03
C LYS A 64 23.08 38.62 -4.22
N GLN A 65 23.65 38.83 -5.41
CA GLN A 65 25.09 38.74 -5.59
C GLN A 65 25.58 39.83 -6.54
N THR A 66 25.52 41.07 -6.05
CA THR A 66 26.36 42.20 -6.48
C THR A 66 27.41 42.45 -5.40
#